data_AF-A0A4Q0ZRY1-F1
#
_entry.id   AF-A0A4Q0ZRY1-F1
#
_cell.length_a   1.000
_cell.length_b   1.000
_cell.length_c   1.000
_cell.angle_alpha   90.00
_cell.angle_beta   90.00
_cell.angle_gamma   90.00
#
_symmetry.space_group_name_H-M   'P 1'
#
loop_
_entity.id
_entity.type
_entity.pdbx_description
1 polymer ?
#
loop_
_entity_poly.entity_id
_entity_poly.type
_entity_poly.pdbx_seq_one_letter_code
_entity_poly.pdbx_strand_id
1 'polypeptide(L)' 'MLKEFSLDYEVCNCLKVSISDIIDSIENKNVKSLRDLQEVTKAGTECRHCIFSEGDFGKIKKKIYCKTILNEVLNG' A
#
# COMPACT_ATOMS: atom_id res chain seq x y z
N MET A 1 1.66 11.71 -6.52
CA MET A 1 0.65 10.86 -7.18
C MET A 1 -0.50 10.54 -6.22
N LEU A 2 -0.21 10.42 -4.93
CA LEU A 2 -1.17 10.10 -3.86
C LEU A 2 -2.35 11.08 -3.74
N LYS A 3 -2.12 12.38 -3.98
CA LYS A 3 -3.14 13.45 -3.87
C LYS A 3 -4.32 13.31 -4.86
N GLU A 4 -4.18 12.48 -5.90
CA GLU A 4 -5.24 12.23 -6.89
C GLU A 4 -6.22 11.13 -6.46
N PHE A 5 -5.90 10.41 -5.37
CA PHE A 5 -6.70 9.30 -4.87
C PHE A 5 -7.48 9.71 -3.60
N SER A 6 -8.68 9.15 -3.47
CA SER A 6 -9.42 9.22 -2.21
C SER A 6 -8.75 8.34 -1.14
N LEU A 7 -8.78 8.77 0.12
CA LEU A 7 -8.16 8.07 1.25
C LEU A 7 -8.76 6.68 1.51
N ASP A 8 -10.03 6.47 1.15
CA ASP A 8 -10.74 5.19 1.25
C ASP A 8 -10.43 4.23 0.09
N TYR A 9 -9.62 4.63 -0.90
CA TYR A 9 -9.27 3.76 -2.02
C TYR A 9 -8.55 2.49 -1.54
N GLU A 10 -9.14 1.33 -1.79
CA GLU A 10 -8.56 0.03 -1.44
C GLU A 10 -7.34 -0.32 -2.32
N VAL A 11 -6.15 -0.28 -1.73
CA VAL A 11 -4.89 -0.68 -2.37
C VAL A 11 -4.77 -2.21 -2.36
N CYS A 12 -5.02 -2.85 -1.22
CA CYS A 12 -5.10 -4.30 -1.09
C CYS A 12 -6.56 -4.77 -1.02
N ASN A 13 -7.09 -5.33 -2.10
CA ASN A 13 -8.48 -5.81 -2.11
C ASN A 13 -8.66 -7.17 -1.41
N CYS A 14 -7.59 -7.97 -1.25
CA CYS A 14 -7.67 -9.25 -0.54
C CYS A 14 -7.99 -9.05 0.95
N LEU A 15 -7.41 -8.01 1.56
CA LEU A 15 -7.51 -7.73 2.99
C LEU A 15 -8.13 -6.37 3.30
N LYS A 16 -8.68 -5.70 2.28
CA LYS A 16 -9.42 -4.44 2.42
C LYS A 16 -8.60 -3.31 3.06
N VAL A 17 -7.33 -3.21 2.68
CA VAL A 17 -6.43 -2.14 3.15
C VAL A 17 -6.51 -0.94 2.21
N SER A 18 -6.89 0.20 2.76
CA SER A 18 -7.04 1.48 2.06
C SER A 18 -5.75 2.31 2.06
N ILE A 19 -5.76 3.43 1.35
CA ILE A 19 -4.69 4.44 1.42
C ILE A 19 -4.55 4.99 2.83
N SER A 20 -5.67 5.31 3.49
CA SER A 20 -5.67 5.82 4.86
C SER A 20 -4.97 4.86 5.82
N ASP A 21 -5.26 3.57 5.75
CA ASP A 21 -4.62 2.55 6.61
C ASP A 21 -3.09 2.50 6.42
N ILE A 22 -2.63 2.66 5.18
CA ILE A 22 -1.19 2.68 4.87
C ILE A 22 -0.55 3.94 5.43
N ILE A 23 -1.14 5.12 5.21
CA ILE A 23 -0.63 6.41 5.73
C ILE A 23 -0.56 6.35 7.26
N ASP A 24 -1.66 5.93 7.91
CA ASP A 24 -1.76 5.84 9.36
C ASP A 24 -0.70 4.87 9.93
N SER A 25 -0.39 3.78 9.22
CA SER A 25 0.67 2.87 9.64
C SER A 25 2.07 3.49 9.59
N ILE A 26 2.33 4.36 8.61
CA ILE A 26 3.61 5.05 8.43
C ILE A 26 3.76 6.13 9.50
N GLU A 27 2.73 6.97 9.66
CA GLU A 27 2.77 8.12 10.56
C GLU A 27 2.65 7.72 12.05
N ASN A 28 1.79 6.74 12.37
CA ASN A 28 1.44 6.43 13.76
C ASN A 28 2.00 5.09 14.26
N LYS A 29 2.51 4.21 13.38
CA LYS A 29 2.97 2.85 13.76
C LYS A 29 4.43 2.56 13.37
N ASN A 30 5.21 3.61 13.07
CA ASN A 30 6.65 3.53 12.79
C ASN A 30 7.02 2.56 11.64
N VAL A 31 6.15 2.43 10.64
CA VAL A 31 6.41 1.66 9.43
C VAL A 31 7.44 2.40 8.56
N LYS A 32 8.60 1.80 8.30
CA LYS A 32 9.68 2.40 7.50
C LYS A 32 10.11 1.56 6.29
N SER A 33 9.52 0.38 6.13
CA SER A 33 9.84 -0.54 5.06
C SER A 33 8.60 -1.30 4.59
N LEU A 34 8.70 -1.93 3.41
CA LEU A 34 7.65 -2.82 2.93
C LEU A 34 7.43 -4.02 3.86
N ARG A 35 8.47 -4.47 4.59
CA ARG A 35 8.33 -5.52 5.58
C ARG A 35 7.44 -5.05 6.73
N ASP A 36 7.75 -3.89 7.32
CA ASP A 36 6.96 -3.35 8.43
C ASP A 36 5.51 -3.11 8.00
N LEU A 37 5.32 -2.57 6.79
CA LEU A 37 3.98 -2.33 6.24
C LEU A 37 3.18 -3.62 6.14
N GLN A 38 3.79 -4.70 5.64
CA GLN A 38 3.18 -6.03 5.57
C GLN A 38 2.93 -6.62 6.95
N GLU A 39 3.80 -6.38 7.93
CA GLU A 39 3.61 -6.89 9.29
C GLU A 39 2.44 -6.20 9.99
N VAL A 40 2.30 -4.88 9.82
CA VAL A 40 1.29 -4.04 10.48
C VAL A 40 -0.08 -4.11 9.78
N THR A 41 -0.12 -3.97 8.46
CA THR A 41 -1.38 -3.89 7.69
C THR A 41 -1.79 -5.22 7.08
N LYS A 42 -0.88 -6.20 7.00
CA LYS A 42 -1.01 -7.44 6.22
C LYS A 42 -1.15 -7.22 4.70
N ALA A 43 -1.18 -5.98 4.21
CA ALA A 43 -1.25 -5.70 2.77
C ALA A 43 -0.07 -6.35 2.03
N GLY A 44 -0.37 -7.20 1.05
CA GLY A 44 0.65 -7.89 0.26
C GLY A 44 1.05 -9.27 0.78
N THR A 45 0.42 -9.81 1.83
CA THR A 45 0.71 -11.18 2.31
C THR A 45 -0.06 -12.28 1.56
N GLU A 46 -1.18 -11.93 0.92
CA GLU A 46 -2.02 -12.86 0.14
C GLU A 46 -1.56 -12.95 -1.34
N CYS A 47 -2.26 -12.30 -2.27
CA CYS A 47 -1.95 -12.39 -3.70
C CYS A 47 -0.72 -11.58 -4.15
N ARG A 48 -0.21 -10.69 -3.28
CA ARG A 48 1.00 -9.86 -3.49
C ARG A 48 0.95 -8.84 -4.66
N HIS A 49 -0.14 -8.78 -5.42
CA HIS A 49 -0.26 -7.86 -6.57
C HIS A 49 -0.31 -6.37 -6.20
N CYS A 50 -0.57 -6.02 -4.94
CA CYS A 50 -0.63 -4.63 -4.49
C CYS A 50 0.72 -4.05 -4.03
N ILE A 51 1.80 -4.83 -4.03
CA ILE A 51 3.08 -4.39 -3.44
C ILE A 51 3.80 -3.38 -4.36
N PHE A 52 4.04 -3.73 -5.63
CA PHE A 52 4.67 -2.89 -6.66
C PHE A 52 4.33 -3.39 -8.07
N SER A 53 4.43 -2.53 -9.07
CA SER A 53 4.03 -2.79 -10.46
C SER A 53 4.70 -4.00 -11.10
N GLU A 54 5.99 -4.20 -10.85
CA GLU A 54 6.81 -5.26 -11.42
C GLU A 54 6.41 -6.64 -10.91
N GLY A 55 5.73 -6.71 -9.75
CA GLY A 55 5.21 -7.93 -9.13
C GLY A 55 3.69 -8.09 -9.26
N ASP A 56 3.02 -7.18 -9.97
CA ASP A 56 1.58 -7.29 -10.22
C ASP A 56 1.33 -8.26 -11.39
N PHE A 57 1.06 -9.52 -11.06
CA PHE A 57 0.59 -10.54 -12.01
C PHE A 57 -0.94 -10.66 -12.04
N GLY A 58 -1.65 -9.69 -11.46
CA GLY A 58 -3.11 -9.61 -11.48
C GLY A 58 -3.64 -9.39 -12.89
N LYS A 59 -4.83 -9.97 -13.15
CA LYS A 59 -5.58 -9.74 -14.40
C LYS A 59 -5.99 -8.27 -14.55
N ILE A 60 -6.31 -7.62 -13.42
CA ILE A 60 -6.62 -6.20 -13.34
C ILE A 60 -5.47 -5.54 -12.59
N LYS A 61 -4.82 -4.57 -13.24
CA LYS A 61 -3.69 -3.85 -12.65
C LYS A 61 -4.14 -2.84 -11.62
N LYS A 62 -3.33 -2.66 -10.59
CA LYS A 62 -3.54 -1.61 -9.60
C LYS A 62 -3.22 -0.24 -10.19
N LYS A 63 -3.99 0.76 -9.74
CA LYS A 63 -3.74 2.17 -10.09
C LYS A 63 -2.62 2.79 -9.24
N ILE A 64 -2.42 2.27 -8.03
CA ILE A 64 -1.36 2.66 -7.10
C ILE A 64 -0.95 1.45 -6.26
N TYR A 65 0.29 1.44 -5.78
CA TYR A 65 0.90 0.31 -5.08
C TYR A 65 1.37 0.71 -3.69
N CYS A 66 1.48 -0.27 -2.79
CA CYS A 66 1.95 -0.08 -1.41
C CYS A 66 3.34 0.59 -1.37
N LYS A 67 4.27 0.14 -2.24
CA LYS A 67 5.61 0.72 -2.35
C LYS A 67 5.58 2.19 -2.76
N THR A 68 4.69 2.56 -3.69
CA THR A 68 4.53 3.95 -4.13
C THR A 68 4.08 4.84 -2.98
N ILE A 69 3.04 4.43 -2.24
CA ILE A 69 2.50 5.19 -1.11
C ILE A 69 3.54 5.32 0.00
N LEU A 70 4.19 4.20 0.36
CA LEU A 70 5.25 4.18 1.38
C LEU A 70 6.37 5.18 1.05
N ASN A 71 6.84 5.17 -0.20
CA ASN A 71 7.91 6.07 -0.61
C ASN A 71 7.46 7.53 -0.69
N GLU A 72 6.24 7.81 -1.16
CA GLU A 72 5.70 9.18 -1.21
C GLU A 72 5.52 9.77 0.20
N VAL A 73 5.09 8.98 1.20
CA VAL A 73 4.92 9.48 2.57
C VAL A 73 6.27 9.62 3.30
N LEU A 74 7.21 8.69 3.11
CA LEU A 74 8.51 8.73 3.81
C LEU A 74 9.48 9.78 3.27
N ASN A 75 9.38 10.16 1.99
CA ASN A 75 10.30 11.09 1.34
C ASN A 75 9.63 12.40 0.86
N GLY A 76 8.33 12.54 1.10
CA GLY A 76 7.52 13.69 0.70
C GLY A 76 7.48 14.80 1.74
#